data_AF-A0A926DMG7-F1
#
_entry.id   AF-A0A926DMG7-F1
#
_cell.length_a   1.000
_cell.length_b   1.000
_cell.length_c   1.000
_cell.angle_alpha   90.00
_cell.angle_beta   90.00
_cell.angle_gamma   90.00
#
_symmetry.space_group_name_H-M   'P 1'
#
loop_
_entity.id
_entity.type
_entity.pdbx_description
1 polymer ?
#
loop_
_entity_poly.entity_id
_entity_poly.type
_entity_poly.pdbx_seq_one_letter_code
_entity_poly.pdbx_strand_id
1 'polypeptide(L)'
;MRFDILTLFPGMVQAVLGESIIGRAQASGLIELNYINIRDYANNRHNRVDDYPYGGGAGMVMQPMPVYRAFESIKNETDAKPYVIYMSPQGKVFHQTDAVRLSKKDHIVLLCGHYEGVDERVLEKIVDEELSAGDYVLTGGELPAMMVVDAVARMIPGVLASNESFENESLYGGLLEHPQYTRPPDFLGKKVPEVLLSGHHVNIEAWKRKESLKRTLSKRPDLLETAELSKGDKRMLDDIKSEMEGKHMNLIEKRKSSKTIYDGKIVRLEKDTALLPDGREATREVVRHPGGVGVVALDEDGFVYLVRQFRYPFMKETLEIPAGKLDKGEDPKEAGARELMEETGLTAGNMELLGSFYASPGFCDEEISVFLATDLEKGEATPDDGEFLTCEKFALDRLTEMAAEGELKDAKTVIGILMTKNKLL
;
A
#
# COMPACT_ATOMS: atom_id res chain seq x y z
N MET A 1 9.03 22.56 -28.11
CA MET A 1 9.84 23.36 -27.15
C MET A 1 11.28 23.39 -27.65
N ARG A 2 11.98 24.53 -27.51
CA ARG A 2 13.38 24.68 -27.92
C ARG A 2 14.32 24.74 -26.71
N PHE A 3 15.45 24.05 -26.81
CA PHE A 3 16.56 24.14 -25.87
C PHE A 3 17.85 24.55 -26.60
N ASP A 4 18.50 25.61 -26.14
CA ASP A 4 19.85 25.98 -26.57
C ASP A 4 20.83 25.79 -25.41
N ILE A 5 21.89 25.03 -25.64
CA ILE A 5 22.87 24.68 -24.61
C ILE A 5 24.18 25.38 -24.93
N LEU A 6 24.53 26.39 -24.12
CA LEU A 6 25.79 27.12 -24.21
C LEU A 6 26.87 26.34 -23.43
N THR A 7 27.85 25.78 -24.14
CA THR A 7 28.87 24.89 -23.54
C THR A 7 30.23 25.02 -24.24
N LEU A 8 31.28 24.51 -23.60
CA LEU A 8 32.60 24.31 -24.21
C LEU A 8 32.75 22.94 -24.88
N PHE A 9 31.80 22.02 -24.66
CA PHE A 9 31.85 20.62 -25.07
C PHE A 9 30.54 20.17 -25.75
N PRO A 10 30.12 20.80 -26.86
CA PRO A 10 28.85 20.49 -27.52
C PRO A 10 28.73 19.02 -27.95
N GLY A 11 29.83 18.41 -28.41
CA GLY A 11 29.84 17.01 -28.83
C GLY A 11 29.50 16.02 -27.70
N MET A 12 29.86 16.34 -26.45
CA MET A 12 29.50 15.51 -25.30
C MET A 12 27.99 15.54 -25.05
N VAL A 13 27.41 16.74 -25.12
CA VAL A 13 25.98 16.95 -24.88
C VAL A 13 25.14 16.34 -26.01
N GLN A 14 25.56 16.55 -27.26
CA GLN A 14 24.92 15.96 -28.43
C GLN A 14 24.94 14.43 -28.40
N ALA A 15 26.06 13.83 -28.01
CA ALA A 15 26.20 12.37 -27.96
C ALA A 15 25.23 11.70 -26.99
N VAL A 16 24.82 12.38 -25.91
CA VAL A 16 23.90 11.82 -24.92
C VAL A 16 22.45 12.16 -25.28
N LEU A 17 22.15 13.44 -25.54
CA LEU A 17 20.78 13.88 -25.80
C LEU A 17 20.26 13.47 -27.19
N GLY A 18 21.16 13.20 -28.14
CA GLY A 18 20.81 12.69 -29.46
C GLY A 18 20.37 11.23 -29.48
N GLU A 19 20.43 10.53 -28.35
CA GLU A 19 20.12 9.10 -28.24
C GLU A 19 18.77 8.85 -27.54
N SER A 20 18.30 7.60 -27.60
CA SER A 20 17.13 7.12 -26.86
C SER A 20 15.85 7.96 -27.08
N ILE A 21 15.06 8.20 -26.03
CA ILE A 21 13.76 8.88 -26.10
C ILE A 21 13.88 10.35 -26.49
N ILE A 22 14.93 11.03 -26.01
CA ILE A 22 15.18 12.45 -26.29
C ILE A 22 15.58 12.63 -27.77
N GLY A 23 16.47 11.78 -28.28
CA GLY A 23 16.83 11.76 -29.70
C GLY A 23 15.63 11.48 -30.59
N ARG A 24 14.74 10.55 -30.20
CA ARG A 24 13.48 10.31 -30.93
C ARG A 24 12.55 11.51 -30.90
N ALA A 25 12.42 12.19 -29.76
CA ALA A 25 11.61 13.40 -29.63
C ALA A 25 12.14 14.56 -30.49
N GLN A 26 13.47 14.67 -30.61
CA GLN A 26 14.09 15.62 -31.53
C GLN A 26 13.80 15.25 -32.99
N ALA A 27 13.99 13.97 -33.37
CA ALA A 27 13.75 13.49 -34.72
C ALA A 27 12.27 13.62 -35.17
N SER A 28 11.33 13.55 -34.23
CA SER A 28 9.90 13.76 -34.49
C SER A 28 9.47 15.24 -34.41
N GLY A 29 10.39 16.16 -34.12
CA GLY A 29 10.11 17.60 -34.06
C GLY A 29 9.31 18.05 -32.83
N LEU A 30 9.20 17.21 -31.79
CA LEU A 30 8.54 17.57 -30.54
C LEU A 30 9.39 18.56 -29.72
N ILE A 31 10.71 18.39 -29.82
CA ILE A 31 11.70 19.28 -29.22
C ILE A 31 12.75 19.69 -30.26
N GLU A 32 13.35 20.86 -30.05
CA GLU A 32 14.51 21.35 -30.79
C GLU A 32 15.68 21.44 -29.81
N LEU A 33 16.82 20.83 -30.15
CA LEU A 33 18.05 20.86 -29.35
C LEU A 33 19.17 21.48 -30.17
N ASN A 34 19.74 22.57 -29.66
CA ASN A 34 20.87 23.27 -30.25
C ASN A 34 22.05 23.26 -29.29
N TYR A 35 23.24 22.96 -29.81
CA TYR A 35 24.47 22.84 -29.02
C TYR A 35 25.45 23.93 -29.47
N ILE A 36 25.64 24.95 -28.64
CA ILE A 36 26.35 26.16 -29.02
C ILE A 36 27.70 26.18 -28.31
N ASN A 37 28.76 26.16 -29.11
CA ASN A 37 30.12 26.23 -28.59
C ASN A 37 30.49 27.67 -28.26
N ILE A 38 30.67 27.99 -26.98
CA ILE A 38 31.05 29.35 -26.55
C ILE A 38 32.41 29.78 -27.13
N ARG A 39 33.28 28.82 -27.47
CA ARG A 39 34.59 29.09 -28.09
C ARG A 39 34.48 29.79 -29.45
N ASP A 40 33.37 29.59 -30.17
CA ASP A 40 33.16 30.20 -31.49
C ASP A 40 32.91 31.72 -31.38
N TYR A 41 32.63 32.22 -30.17
CA TYR A 41 32.33 33.62 -29.87
C TYR A 41 33.48 34.35 -29.14
N ALA A 42 34.62 33.68 -28.97
CA ALA A 42 35.79 34.21 -28.27
C ALA A 42 36.41 35.43 -28.97
N ASN A 43 36.34 35.50 -30.30
CA ASN A 43 36.96 36.52 -31.17
C ASN A 43 38.43 36.80 -30.84
N ASN A 44 39.20 35.75 -30.58
CA ASN A 44 40.65 35.82 -30.43
C ASN A 44 41.31 34.64 -31.15
N ARG A 45 42.61 34.77 -31.49
CA ARG A 45 43.36 33.82 -32.33
C ARG A 45 43.34 32.38 -31.79
N HIS A 46 43.16 32.20 -30.48
CA HIS A 46 43.28 30.90 -29.81
C HIS A 46 41.93 30.35 -29.34
N ASN A 47 40.81 31.01 -29.65
CA ASN A 47 39.48 30.69 -29.15
C ASN A 47 39.44 30.48 -27.62
N ARG A 48 40.22 31.30 -26.91
CA ARG A 48 40.32 31.29 -25.45
C ARG A 48 39.07 31.96 -24.86
N VAL A 49 38.50 31.34 -23.84
CA VAL A 49 37.21 31.74 -23.24
C VAL A 49 37.31 31.96 -21.73
N ASP A 50 38.52 31.89 -21.19
CA ASP A 50 38.81 31.84 -19.76
C ASP A 50 40.00 32.74 -19.42
N ASP A 51 40.01 33.34 -18.23
CA ASP A 51 41.13 34.11 -17.71
C ASP A 51 41.34 33.94 -16.21
N TYR A 52 42.47 34.44 -15.71
CA TYR A 52 42.76 34.42 -14.28
C TYR A 52 41.74 35.27 -13.50
N PRO A 53 41.28 34.80 -12.32
CA PRO A 53 40.38 35.57 -11.48
C PRO A 53 41.05 36.84 -10.93
N TYR A 54 40.31 37.95 -10.91
CA TYR A 54 40.70 39.11 -10.10
C TYR A 54 40.65 38.76 -8.61
N GLY A 55 41.58 39.31 -7.82
CA GLY A 55 41.71 38.99 -6.38
C GLY A 55 42.67 37.83 -6.07
N GLY A 56 43.21 37.16 -7.10
CA GLY A 56 44.07 35.98 -6.94
C GLY A 56 43.27 34.71 -6.67
N GLY A 57 43.96 33.56 -6.65
CA GLY A 57 43.33 32.25 -6.53
C GLY A 57 43.92 31.24 -7.51
N ALA A 58 43.63 29.96 -7.30
CA ALA A 58 43.92 28.91 -8.28
C ALA A 58 42.76 28.82 -9.29
N GLY A 59 43.05 28.29 -10.49
CA GLY A 59 42.02 28.07 -11.51
C GLY A 59 41.82 29.26 -12.47
N MET A 60 40.78 29.13 -13.30
CA MET A 60 40.41 30.08 -14.35
C MET A 60 38.91 30.40 -14.23
N VAL A 61 38.48 31.56 -14.71
CA VAL A 61 37.08 31.98 -14.77
C VAL A 61 36.70 32.22 -16.22
N MET A 62 35.53 31.75 -16.64
CA MET A 62 35.03 32.00 -18.00
C MET A 62 34.77 33.50 -18.20
N GLN A 63 35.32 34.04 -19.29
CA GLN A 63 35.23 35.44 -19.65
C GLN A 63 33.77 35.83 -19.97
N PRO A 64 33.34 37.06 -19.61
CA PRO A 64 31.95 37.48 -19.79
C PRO A 64 31.56 37.67 -21.26
N MET A 65 32.47 38.17 -22.10
CA MET A 65 32.14 38.58 -23.47
C MET A 65 31.87 37.41 -24.43
N PRO A 66 32.64 36.31 -24.45
CA PRO A 66 32.31 35.14 -25.26
C PRO A 66 30.96 34.53 -24.89
N VAL A 67 30.66 34.44 -23.59
CA VAL A 67 29.36 33.96 -23.08
C VAL A 67 28.22 34.87 -23.55
N TYR A 68 28.37 36.18 -23.36
CA TYR A 68 27.35 37.16 -23.76
C TYR A 68 27.06 37.13 -25.27
N ARG A 69 28.11 37.04 -26.11
CA ARG A 69 27.95 36.96 -27.57
C ARG A 69 27.29 35.66 -28.01
N ALA A 70 27.63 34.54 -27.38
CA ALA A 70 26.96 33.26 -27.64
C ALA A 70 25.47 33.35 -27.30
N PHE A 71 25.13 33.97 -26.17
CA PHE A 71 23.74 34.25 -25.81
C PHE A 71 23.03 35.19 -26.81
N GLU A 72 23.68 36.28 -27.24
CA GLU A 72 23.07 37.20 -28.22
C GLU A 72 22.80 36.55 -29.58
N SER A 73 23.61 35.55 -29.98
CA SER A 73 23.36 34.82 -31.23
C SER A 73 21.99 34.14 -31.24
N ILE A 74 21.57 33.55 -30.11
CA ILE A 74 20.27 32.88 -29.94
C ILE A 74 19.13 33.89 -30.02
N LYS A 75 19.29 35.04 -29.37
CA LYS A 75 18.27 36.09 -29.35
C LYS A 75 17.97 36.64 -30.74
N ASN A 76 18.95 36.65 -31.64
CA ASN A 76 18.75 37.15 -33.00
C ASN A 76 18.02 36.13 -33.92
N GLU A 77 17.87 34.88 -33.49
CA GLU A 77 17.18 33.83 -34.25
C GLU A 77 15.70 33.72 -33.91
N THR A 78 15.25 34.24 -32.77
CA THR A 78 13.90 34.04 -32.24
C THR A 78 13.31 35.32 -31.65
N ASP A 79 12.03 35.60 -31.91
CA ASP A 79 11.33 36.77 -31.36
C ASP A 79 10.94 36.60 -29.87
N ALA A 80 10.94 35.36 -29.35
CA ALA A 80 10.61 35.06 -27.96
C ALA A 80 11.84 35.26 -27.05
N LYS A 81 11.67 35.92 -25.90
CA LYS A 81 12.75 36.01 -24.90
C LYS A 81 12.98 34.60 -24.31
N PRO A 82 14.18 33.99 -24.46
CA PRO A 82 14.48 32.71 -23.82
C PRO A 82 14.51 32.85 -22.30
N TYR A 83 14.19 31.74 -21.61
CA TYR A 83 14.42 31.62 -20.17
C TYR A 83 15.81 31.02 -19.92
N VAL A 84 16.72 31.79 -19.33
CA VAL A 84 18.14 31.42 -19.21
C VAL A 84 18.43 30.85 -17.82
N ILE A 85 18.96 29.62 -17.81
CA ILE A 85 19.31 28.88 -16.60
C ILE A 85 20.82 28.67 -16.58
N TYR A 86 21.47 29.08 -15.49
CA TYR A 86 22.87 28.73 -15.23
C TYR A 86 22.97 27.50 -14.34
N MET A 87 23.70 26.48 -14.79
CA MET A 87 23.94 25.28 -14.00
C MET A 87 25.04 25.53 -12.98
N SER A 88 24.66 25.59 -11.71
CA SER A 88 25.50 26.08 -10.61
C SER A 88 25.19 25.34 -9.32
N PRO A 89 26.20 24.89 -8.54
CA PRO A 89 25.96 24.31 -7.21
C PRO A 89 25.38 25.32 -6.20
N GLN A 90 25.43 26.63 -6.50
CA GLN A 90 24.83 27.69 -5.68
C GLN A 90 23.32 27.84 -5.94
N GLY A 91 22.84 27.30 -7.06
CA GLY A 91 21.44 27.38 -7.46
C GLY A 91 20.50 26.54 -6.60
N LYS A 92 19.20 26.71 -6.83
CA LYS A 92 18.19 25.85 -6.21
C LYS A 92 18.39 24.40 -6.66
N VAL A 93 18.36 23.45 -5.74
CA VAL A 93 18.39 22.02 -6.09
C VAL A 93 17.20 21.67 -6.99
N PHE A 94 17.48 21.09 -8.15
CA PHE A 94 16.49 20.74 -9.14
C PHE A 94 15.59 19.60 -8.64
N HIS A 95 14.27 19.83 -8.64
CA HIS A 95 13.28 18.83 -8.26
C HIS A 95 12.31 18.53 -9.41
N GLN A 96 11.53 17.44 -9.29
CA GLN A 96 10.54 17.06 -10.30
C GLN A 96 9.50 18.18 -10.56
N THR A 97 9.17 18.97 -9.54
CA THR A 97 8.27 20.13 -9.67
C THR A 97 8.87 21.24 -10.54
N ASP A 98 10.20 21.37 -10.58
CA ASP A 98 10.89 22.27 -11.50
C ASP A 98 10.82 21.75 -12.94
N ALA A 99 10.96 20.44 -13.17
CA ALA A 99 10.76 19.85 -14.49
C ALA A 99 9.36 20.17 -15.05
N VAL A 100 8.32 19.98 -14.22
CA VAL A 100 6.93 20.32 -14.58
C VAL A 100 6.77 21.82 -14.84
N ARG A 101 7.34 22.69 -14.01
CA ARG A 101 7.29 24.15 -14.20
C ARG A 101 7.98 24.59 -15.49
N LEU A 102 9.18 24.08 -15.75
CA LEU A 102 9.99 24.41 -16.92
C LEU A 102 9.39 23.84 -18.22
N SER A 103 8.68 22.72 -18.16
CA SER A 103 7.98 22.15 -19.32
C SER A 103 6.89 23.05 -19.92
N LYS A 104 6.51 24.12 -19.22
CA LYS A 104 5.55 25.14 -19.68
C LYS A 104 6.23 26.32 -20.40
N LYS A 105 7.55 26.32 -20.53
CA LYS A 105 8.32 27.33 -21.26
C LYS A 105 8.41 26.94 -22.73
N ASP A 106 8.35 27.91 -23.64
CA ASP A 106 8.54 27.61 -25.07
C ASP A 106 10.02 27.42 -25.44
N HIS A 107 10.89 28.15 -24.74
CA HIS A 107 12.32 28.28 -25.05
C HIS A 107 13.17 28.40 -23.78
N ILE A 108 14.10 27.46 -23.59
CA ILE A 108 15.04 27.44 -22.47
C ILE A 108 16.48 27.51 -23.01
N VAL A 109 17.31 28.34 -22.38
CA VAL A 109 18.76 28.36 -22.59
C VAL A 109 19.45 27.82 -21.35
N LEU A 110 20.34 26.84 -21.53
CA LEU A 110 21.15 26.28 -20.44
C LEU A 110 22.60 26.70 -20.61
N LEU A 111 23.11 27.47 -19.65
CA LEU A 111 24.51 27.87 -19.59
C LEU A 111 25.31 26.89 -18.73
N CYS A 112 26.25 26.21 -19.38
CA CYS A 112 27.18 25.29 -18.73
C CYS A 112 28.45 26.06 -18.32
N GLY A 113 28.65 26.25 -17.02
CA GLY A 113 29.90 26.75 -16.46
C GLY A 113 31.02 25.71 -16.54
N HIS A 114 32.25 26.17 -16.46
CA HIS A 114 33.45 25.33 -16.33
C HIS A 114 34.51 26.07 -15.51
N TYR A 115 35.59 25.38 -15.13
CA TYR A 115 36.67 25.92 -14.32
C TYR A 115 36.14 26.35 -12.94
N GLU A 116 36.52 27.53 -12.42
CA GLU A 116 35.97 28.09 -11.17
C GLU A 116 34.55 28.65 -11.35
N GLY A 117 34.07 28.77 -12.59
CA GLY A 117 32.75 29.31 -12.93
C GLY A 117 32.80 30.36 -14.02
N VAL A 118 31.73 31.15 -14.08
CA VAL A 118 31.52 32.21 -15.06
C VAL A 118 31.60 33.56 -14.37
N ASP A 119 32.14 34.58 -15.05
CA ASP A 119 32.18 35.95 -14.54
C ASP A 119 30.78 36.44 -14.11
N GLU A 120 30.66 36.83 -12.84
CA GLU A 120 29.39 37.21 -12.21
C GLU A 120 28.61 38.27 -13.02
N ARG A 121 29.30 39.20 -13.66
CA ARG A 121 28.66 40.32 -14.37
C ARG A 121 27.86 39.86 -15.58
N VAL A 122 28.28 38.78 -16.25
CA VAL A 122 27.47 38.23 -17.34
C VAL A 122 26.31 37.43 -16.79
N LEU A 123 26.46 36.75 -15.65
CA LEU A 123 25.38 36.05 -14.98
C LEU A 123 24.25 37.02 -14.59
N GLU A 124 24.57 38.10 -13.87
CA GLU A 124 23.63 39.18 -13.51
C GLU A 124 22.93 39.81 -14.72
N LYS A 125 23.57 39.75 -15.90
CA LYS A 125 23.07 40.37 -17.12
C LYS A 125 22.07 39.51 -17.88
N ILE A 126 22.25 38.18 -17.89
CA ILE A 126 21.52 37.29 -18.81
C ILE A 126 20.75 36.16 -18.12
N VAL A 127 21.15 35.75 -16.91
CA VAL A 127 20.58 34.58 -16.24
C VAL A 127 19.29 34.96 -15.52
N ASP A 128 18.23 34.20 -15.76
CA ASP A 128 16.95 34.35 -15.05
C ASP A 128 16.89 33.46 -13.78
N GLU A 129 17.59 32.32 -13.77
CA GLU A 129 17.60 31.36 -12.66
C GLU A 129 18.89 30.52 -12.59
N GLU A 130 19.32 30.16 -11.38
CA GLU A 130 20.39 29.17 -11.16
C GLU A 130 19.81 27.84 -10.65
N LEU A 131 20.27 26.73 -11.23
CA LEU A 131 19.87 25.38 -10.81
C LEU A 131 21.08 24.51 -10.46
N SER A 132 20.96 23.80 -9.34
CA SER A 132 21.92 22.80 -8.88
C SER A 132 21.41 21.39 -9.17
N ALA A 133 22.31 20.49 -9.57
CA ALA A 133 22.01 19.06 -9.69
C ALA A 133 21.97 18.34 -8.33
N GLY A 134 22.47 18.99 -7.26
CA GLY A 134 22.53 18.45 -5.91
C GLY A 134 23.74 18.97 -5.14
N ASP A 135 23.89 18.52 -3.89
CA ASP A 135 24.91 19.01 -2.95
C ASP A 135 26.28 18.33 -3.20
N TYR A 136 26.82 18.52 -4.40
CA TYR A 136 28.12 18.03 -4.83
C TYR A 136 28.69 18.89 -5.96
N VAL A 137 29.99 18.78 -6.23
CA VAL A 137 30.69 19.57 -7.26
C VAL A 137 31.06 18.71 -8.45
N LEU A 138 30.83 19.22 -9.66
CA LEU A 138 31.21 18.61 -10.93
C LEU A 138 32.22 19.49 -11.66
N THR A 139 32.88 18.95 -12.68
CA THR A 139 33.89 19.67 -13.48
C THR A 139 33.28 20.70 -14.45
N GLY A 140 31.98 20.59 -14.74
CA GLY A 140 31.27 21.48 -15.65
C GLY A 140 29.76 21.29 -15.58
N GLY A 141 29.03 22.25 -16.16
CA GLY A 141 27.57 22.31 -16.14
C GLY A 141 26.87 21.39 -17.14
N GLU A 142 27.59 20.67 -17.99
CA GLU A 142 27.00 19.86 -19.07
C GLU A 142 26.18 18.66 -18.57
N LEU A 143 26.68 17.91 -17.57
CA LEU A 143 25.92 16.79 -16.98
C LEU A 143 24.61 17.29 -16.33
N PRO A 144 24.64 18.34 -15.47
CA PRO A 144 23.41 18.97 -14.97
C PRO A 144 22.47 19.46 -16.07
N ALA A 145 22.99 20.11 -17.12
CA ALA A 145 22.15 20.61 -18.21
C ALA A 145 21.43 19.45 -18.93
N MET A 146 22.13 18.34 -19.21
CA MET A 146 21.52 17.14 -19.80
C MET A 146 20.44 16.53 -18.89
N MET A 147 20.67 16.49 -17.57
CA MET A 147 19.67 16.03 -16.60
C MET A 147 18.40 16.90 -16.65
N VAL A 148 18.56 18.22 -16.71
CA VAL A 148 17.43 19.15 -16.81
C VAL A 148 16.68 18.96 -18.13
N VAL A 149 17.39 18.90 -19.27
CA VAL A 149 16.74 18.68 -20.58
C VAL A 149 15.98 17.37 -20.60
N ASP A 150 16.58 16.27 -20.15
CA ASP A 150 15.93 14.95 -20.12
C ASP A 150 14.64 15.00 -19.28
N ALA A 151 14.73 15.47 -18.03
CA ALA A 151 13.60 15.54 -17.12
C ALA A 151 12.48 16.46 -17.63
N VAL A 152 12.81 17.63 -18.19
CA VAL A 152 11.83 18.59 -18.73
C VAL A 152 11.18 18.05 -20.00
N ALA A 153 11.97 17.51 -20.93
CA ALA A 153 11.47 17.01 -22.20
C ALA A 153 10.49 15.84 -22.03
N ARG A 154 10.72 14.97 -21.03
CA ARG A 154 9.78 13.88 -20.70
C ARG A 154 8.38 14.36 -20.33
N MET A 155 8.23 15.60 -19.85
CA MET A 155 6.95 16.20 -19.50
C MET A 155 6.20 16.77 -20.71
N ILE A 156 6.83 16.84 -21.89
CA ILE A 156 6.23 17.38 -23.10
C ILE A 156 5.30 16.33 -23.72
N PRO A 157 4.04 16.67 -24.02
CA PRO A 157 3.09 15.75 -24.65
C PRO A 157 3.65 15.14 -25.94
N GLY A 158 3.51 13.82 -26.07
CA GLY A 158 3.98 13.06 -27.23
C GLY A 158 5.43 12.56 -27.13
N VAL A 159 6.23 13.04 -26.17
CA VAL A 159 7.60 12.52 -25.96
C VAL A 159 7.56 11.10 -25.40
N LEU A 160 6.69 10.83 -24.42
CA LEU A 160 6.38 9.49 -23.93
C LEU A 160 5.15 8.93 -24.66
N ALA A 161 5.11 7.61 -24.87
CA ALA A 161 4.08 6.95 -25.68
C ALA A 161 2.67 6.98 -25.06
N SER A 162 2.57 7.20 -23.75
CA SER A 162 1.30 7.33 -23.03
C SER A 162 1.41 8.40 -21.94
N ASN A 163 0.39 9.26 -21.82
CA ASN A 163 0.36 10.30 -20.78
C ASN A 163 0.28 9.69 -19.38
N GLU A 164 -0.29 8.49 -19.23
CA GLU A 164 -0.31 7.73 -17.97
C GLU A 164 1.09 7.31 -17.50
N SER A 165 2.10 7.30 -18.39
CA SER A 165 3.42 6.76 -18.09
C SER A 165 4.14 7.53 -17.00
N PHE A 166 3.94 8.84 -16.86
CA PHE A 166 4.66 9.65 -15.87
C PHE A 166 3.84 9.96 -14.61
N GLU A 167 2.51 9.91 -14.66
CA GLU A 167 1.64 10.28 -13.53
C GLU A 167 1.82 9.36 -12.32
N ASN A 168 2.20 8.10 -12.57
CA ASN A 168 2.45 7.09 -11.54
C ASN A 168 3.95 6.86 -11.26
N GLU A 169 4.84 7.66 -11.86
CA GLU A 169 6.29 7.57 -11.62
C GLU A 169 6.69 8.14 -10.26
N SER A 170 7.87 7.70 -9.81
CA SER A 170 8.46 8.21 -8.58
C SER A 170 8.57 9.75 -8.62
N LEU A 171 8.25 10.38 -7.50
CA LEU A 171 8.31 11.83 -7.25
C LEU A 171 7.25 12.68 -7.97
N TYR A 172 6.61 12.19 -9.05
CA TYR A 172 5.54 12.95 -9.73
C TYR A 172 4.34 13.16 -8.81
N GLY A 173 3.81 12.07 -8.26
CA GLY A 173 2.73 12.09 -7.25
C GLY A 173 3.21 12.26 -5.80
N GLY A 174 4.46 12.70 -5.60
CA GLY A 174 5.04 12.88 -4.26
C GLY A 174 5.44 11.59 -3.53
N LEU A 175 5.37 10.41 -4.16
CA LEU A 175 5.77 9.12 -3.58
C LEU A 175 6.77 8.38 -4.47
N LEU A 176 7.44 7.36 -3.92
CA LEU A 176 8.24 6.43 -4.73
C LEU A 176 7.35 5.35 -5.36
N GLU A 177 7.74 4.88 -6.54
CA GLU A 177 7.02 3.83 -7.25
C GLU A 177 7.16 2.45 -6.57
N HIS A 178 6.15 1.61 -6.78
CA HIS A 178 6.11 0.22 -6.37
C HIS A 178 7.22 -0.64 -7.06
N PRO A 179 7.55 -1.84 -6.55
CA PRO A 179 8.49 -2.73 -7.24
C PRO A 179 7.94 -3.19 -8.58
N GLN A 180 8.80 -3.16 -9.59
CA GLN A 180 8.52 -3.70 -10.92
C GLN A 180 9.03 -5.14 -11.03
N TYR A 181 8.25 -5.99 -11.69
CA TYR A 181 8.57 -7.39 -11.96
C TYR A 181 8.36 -7.71 -13.44
N THR A 182 9.19 -8.58 -13.99
CA THR A 182 9.05 -9.07 -15.37
C THR A 182 9.30 -10.57 -15.42
N ARG A 183 9.09 -11.16 -16.60
CA ARG A 183 9.33 -12.59 -16.83
C ARG A 183 10.82 -12.93 -16.66
N PRO A 184 11.16 -14.12 -16.14
CA PRO A 184 10.26 -15.23 -15.77
C PRO A 184 9.59 -15.07 -14.38
N PRO A 185 8.48 -15.79 -14.09
CA PRO A 185 7.76 -15.70 -12.81
C PRO A 185 8.56 -16.17 -11.58
N ASP A 186 9.57 -17.00 -11.77
CA ASP A 186 10.50 -17.42 -10.73
C ASP A 186 11.93 -17.18 -11.23
N PHE A 187 12.66 -16.31 -10.52
CA PHE A 187 14.07 -16.06 -10.75
C PHE A 187 14.88 -16.56 -9.55
N LEU A 188 15.51 -17.73 -9.70
CA LEU A 188 16.37 -18.33 -8.67
C LEU A 188 15.67 -18.51 -7.31
N GLY A 189 14.41 -18.97 -7.31
CA GLY A 189 13.58 -19.15 -6.13
C GLY A 189 12.90 -17.86 -5.64
N LYS A 190 13.14 -16.72 -6.30
CA LYS A 190 12.44 -15.46 -6.02
C LYS A 190 11.24 -15.34 -6.96
N LYS A 191 10.08 -15.65 -6.42
CA LYS A 191 8.81 -15.59 -7.15
C LYS A 191 8.28 -14.17 -7.27
N VAL A 192 7.63 -13.88 -8.40
CA VAL A 192 6.78 -12.71 -8.56
C VAL A 192 5.61 -12.82 -7.58
N PRO A 193 5.20 -11.72 -6.89
CA PRO A 193 4.04 -11.72 -6.03
C PRO A 193 2.78 -12.26 -6.72
N GLU A 194 2.09 -13.22 -6.10
CA GLU A 194 0.95 -13.93 -6.71
C GLU A 194 -0.18 -12.98 -7.14
N VAL A 195 -0.39 -11.90 -6.40
CA VAL A 195 -1.37 -10.85 -6.75
C VAL A 195 -1.12 -10.27 -8.15
N LEU A 196 0.13 -10.13 -8.57
CA LEU A 196 0.49 -9.62 -9.90
C LEU A 196 0.23 -10.64 -11.02
N LEU A 197 0.08 -11.92 -10.67
CA LEU A 197 -0.25 -13.00 -11.61
C LEU A 197 -1.76 -13.28 -11.69
N SER A 198 -2.55 -12.68 -10.79
CA SER A 198 -3.98 -12.99 -10.63
C SER A 198 -4.91 -12.37 -11.67
N GLY A 199 -4.47 -11.30 -12.37
CA GLY A 199 -5.30 -10.54 -13.30
C GLY A 199 -6.38 -9.65 -12.65
N HIS A 200 -6.50 -9.66 -11.32
CA HIS A 200 -7.46 -8.81 -10.60
C HIS A 200 -6.95 -7.37 -10.47
N HIS A 201 -7.32 -6.51 -11.42
CA HIS A 201 -6.85 -5.12 -11.51
C HIS A 201 -6.98 -4.33 -10.20
N VAL A 202 -8.11 -4.45 -9.48
CA VAL A 202 -8.32 -3.74 -8.19
C VAL A 202 -7.31 -4.18 -7.14
N ASN A 203 -7.06 -5.49 -7.02
CA ASN A 203 -6.10 -6.03 -6.04
C ASN A 203 -4.66 -5.66 -6.42
N ILE A 204 -4.36 -5.64 -7.73
CA ILE A 204 -3.05 -5.21 -8.24
C ILE A 204 -2.80 -3.75 -7.91
N GLU A 205 -3.76 -2.85 -8.17
CA GLU A 205 -3.60 -1.42 -7.86
C GLU A 205 -3.50 -1.16 -6.35
N ALA A 206 -4.31 -1.86 -5.53
CA ALA A 206 -4.18 -1.78 -4.08
C ALA A 206 -2.80 -2.25 -3.58
N TRP A 207 -2.28 -3.36 -4.15
CA TRP A 207 -0.95 -3.86 -3.82
C TRP A 207 0.16 -2.88 -4.25
N LYS A 208 0.07 -2.32 -5.46
CA LYS A 208 1.02 -1.32 -5.96
C LYS A 208 1.04 -0.10 -5.05
N ARG A 209 -0.13 0.39 -4.64
CA ARG A 209 -0.23 1.53 -3.72
C ARG A 209 0.39 1.21 -2.36
N LYS A 210 0.08 0.05 -1.78
CA LYS A 210 0.68 -0.40 -0.50
C LYS A 210 2.21 -0.48 -0.58
N GLU A 211 2.76 -1.08 -1.64
CA GLU A 211 4.22 -1.20 -1.80
C GLU A 211 4.92 0.13 -2.10
N SER A 212 4.26 1.03 -2.84
CA SER A 212 4.73 2.41 -3.03
C SER A 212 4.85 3.15 -1.69
N LEU A 213 3.81 3.08 -0.84
CA LEU A 213 3.82 3.68 0.49
C LEU A 213 4.90 3.07 1.38
N LYS A 214 5.01 1.73 1.40
CA LYS A 214 6.02 0.99 2.17
C LYS A 214 7.44 1.37 1.76
N ARG A 215 7.70 1.46 0.45
CA ARG A 215 9.01 1.86 -0.06
C ARG A 215 9.33 3.31 0.26
N THR A 216 8.35 4.20 0.13
CA THR A 216 8.51 5.62 0.48
C THR A 216 8.84 5.75 1.96
N LEU A 217 8.06 5.12 2.84
CA LEU A 217 8.32 5.09 4.29
C LEU A 217 9.72 4.58 4.63
N SER A 218 10.18 3.51 3.96
CA SER A 218 11.48 2.90 4.25
C SER A 218 12.68 3.67 3.68
N LYS A 219 12.56 4.33 2.53
CA LYS A 219 13.71 4.91 1.79
C LYS A 219 13.74 6.43 1.76
N ARG A 220 12.57 7.07 1.72
CA ARG A 220 12.37 8.51 1.60
C ARG A 220 11.18 8.96 2.46
N PRO A 221 11.24 8.75 3.78
CA PRO A 221 10.14 9.10 4.69
C PRO A 221 9.81 10.60 4.63
N ASP A 222 10.78 11.45 4.27
CA ASP A 222 10.62 12.88 4.05
C ASP A 222 9.54 13.22 3.00
N LEU A 223 9.36 12.36 1.99
CA LEU A 223 8.33 12.57 0.97
C LEU A 223 6.91 12.42 1.55
N LEU A 224 6.73 11.61 2.61
CA LEU A 224 5.42 11.41 3.24
C LEU A 224 4.93 12.65 4.01
N GLU A 225 5.82 13.59 4.34
CA GLU A 225 5.46 14.82 5.05
C GLU A 225 4.68 15.80 4.17
N THR A 226 4.94 15.76 2.86
CA THR A 226 4.36 16.68 1.87
C THR A 226 3.43 15.99 0.87
N ALA A 227 3.41 14.65 0.81
CA ALA A 227 2.54 13.89 -0.07
C ALA A 227 1.05 14.06 0.30
N GLU A 228 0.20 14.22 -0.72
CA GLU A 228 -1.26 14.21 -0.56
C GLU A 228 -1.75 12.77 -0.37
N LEU A 229 -1.99 12.38 0.88
CA LEU A 229 -2.43 11.03 1.25
C LEU A 229 -3.93 10.95 1.52
N SER A 230 -4.60 10.01 0.85
CA SER A 230 -6.01 9.71 1.11
C SER A 230 -6.21 9.08 2.49
N LYS A 231 -7.47 8.98 2.95
CA LYS A 231 -7.81 8.25 4.19
C LYS A 231 -7.40 6.77 4.12
N GLY A 232 -7.47 6.17 2.93
CA GLY A 232 -7.03 4.79 2.70
C GLY A 232 -5.52 4.64 2.83
N ASP A 233 -4.75 5.58 2.26
CA ASP A 233 -3.29 5.57 2.33
C ASP A 233 -2.78 5.69 3.76
N LYS A 234 -3.41 6.53 4.57
CA LYS A 234 -3.06 6.70 5.98
C LYS A 234 -3.26 5.40 6.76
N ARG A 235 -4.40 4.71 6.55
CA ARG A 235 -4.65 3.39 7.14
C ARG A 235 -3.61 2.37 6.71
N MET A 236 -3.32 2.29 5.40
CA MET A 236 -2.27 1.39 4.89
C MET A 236 -0.90 1.70 5.50
N LEU A 237 -0.55 2.97 5.69
CA LEU A 237 0.71 3.37 6.34
C LEU A 237 0.74 2.96 7.81
N ASP A 238 -0.36 3.08 8.55
CA ASP A 238 -0.44 2.64 9.94
C ASP A 238 -0.32 1.11 10.03
N ASP A 239 -0.94 0.37 9.11
CA ASP A 239 -0.78 -1.09 8.99
C ASP A 239 0.68 -1.45 8.66
N ILE A 240 1.30 -0.77 7.69
CA ILE A 240 2.70 -0.98 7.31
C ILE A 240 3.64 -0.67 8.49
N LYS A 241 3.43 0.43 9.20
CA LYS A 241 4.21 0.77 10.40
C LYS A 241 4.07 -0.31 11.46
N SER A 242 2.85 -0.79 11.70
CA SER A 242 2.58 -1.88 12.63
C SER A 242 3.26 -3.19 12.20
N GLU A 243 3.22 -3.53 10.90
CA GLU A 243 3.93 -4.67 10.31
C GLU A 243 5.46 -4.53 10.44
N MET A 244 6.01 -3.32 10.25
CA MET A 244 7.45 -3.03 10.33
C MET A 244 7.97 -2.94 11.77
N GLU A 245 7.18 -2.40 12.69
CA GLU A 245 7.45 -2.35 14.14
C GLU A 245 7.23 -3.73 14.79
N GLY A 246 6.46 -4.60 14.12
CA GLY A 246 6.18 -5.99 14.44
C GLY A 246 7.39 -6.92 14.28
N LYS A 247 8.32 -6.81 15.24
CA LYS A 247 9.12 -7.94 15.74
C LYS A 247 8.26 -9.21 15.75
N HIS A 248 8.64 -10.24 15.00
CA HIS A 248 8.13 -11.60 15.21
C HIS A 248 8.58 -12.09 16.60
N MET A 249 7.87 -11.68 17.65
CA MET A 249 7.90 -12.41 18.91
C MET A 249 7.16 -13.72 18.68
N ASN A 250 7.83 -14.83 18.94
CA ASN A 250 7.18 -16.13 19.00
C ASN A 250 6.18 -16.10 20.17
N LEU A 251 4.88 -15.92 19.89
CA LEU A 251 3.83 -15.83 20.92
C LEU A 251 3.44 -17.20 21.51
N ILE A 252 4.07 -18.29 21.07
CA ILE A 252 3.71 -19.64 21.48
C ILE A 252 4.17 -19.91 22.91
N GLU A 253 3.21 -20.13 23.80
CA GLU A 253 3.43 -20.68 25.14
C GLU A 253 3.59 -22.21 25.06
N LYS A 254 4.42 -22.80 25.93
CA LYS A 254 4.57 -24.25 26.04
C LYS A 254 4.04 -24.74 27.38
N ARG A 255 3.04 -25.62 27.37
CA ARG A 255 2.55 -26.29 28.60
C ARG A 255 3.65 -27.18 29.18
N LYS A 256 4.03 -26.93 30.44
CA LYS A 256 5.04 -27.67 31.21
C LYS A 256 4.42 -28.79 32.03
N SER A 257 3.32 -28.48 32.71
CA SER A 257 2.56 -29.43 33.53
C SER A 257 1.10 -29.00 33.61
N SER A 258 0.25 -29.93 34.02
CA SER A 258 -1.19 -29.71 34.21
C SER A 258 -1.66 -30.42 35.47
N LYS A 259 -2.58 -29.80 36.21
CA LYS A 259 -3.24 -30.39 37.37
C LYS A 259 -4.74 -30.19 37.26
N THR A 260 -5.51 -31.28 37.29
CA THR A 260 -6.97 -31.22 37.40
C THR A 260 -7.38 -30.70 38.78
N ILE A 261 -8.20 -29.65 38.79
CA ILE A 261 -8.78 -29.03 39.98
C ILE A 261 -10.22 -29.52 40.22
N TYR A 262 -10.98 -29.68 39.14
CA TYR A 262 -12.36 -30.15 39.15
C TYR A 262 -12.64 -30.98 37.89
N ASP A 263 -13.39 -32.07 38.04
CA ASP A 263 -13.81 -32.92 36.92
C ASP A 263 -15.33 -33.17 37.07
N GLY A 264 -16.11 -32.38 36.35
CA GLY A 264 -17.57 -32.38 36.43
C GLY A 264 -18.23 -33.08 35.24
N LYS A 265 -19.57 -33.01 35.19
CA LYS A 265 -20.36 -33.57 34.08
C LYS A 265 -20.26 -32.77 32.79
N ILE A 266 -20.09 -31.45 32.87
CA ILE A 266 -20.10 -30.53 31.72
C ILE A 266 -18.70 -30.03 31.38
N VAL A 267 -17.93 -29.70 32.41
CA VAL A 267 -16.60 -29.10 32.28
C VAL A 267 -15.61 -29.79 33.21
N ARG A 268 -14.34 -29.75 32.82
CA ARG A 268 -13.20 -30.03 33.69
C ARG A 268 -12.34 -28.76 33.81
N LEU A 269 -11.92 -28.43 35.03
CA LEU A 269 -11.02 -27.30 35.29
C LEU A 269 -9.60 -27.83 35.52
N GLU A 270 -8.66 -27.35 34.72
CA GLU A 270 -7.23 -27.63 34.83
C GLU A 270 -6.46 -26.37 35.22
N LYS A 271 -5.38 -26.56 35.98
CA LYS A 271 -4.40 -25.53 36.29
C LYS A 271 -3.08 -25.92 35.62
N ASP A 272 -2.76 -25.25 34.54
CA ASP A 272 -1.58 -25.48 33.72
C ASP A 272 -0.45 -24.55 34.13
N THR A 273 0.79 -25.06 34.18
CA THR A 273 1.99 -24.23 34.20
C THR A 273 2.49 -24.08 32.75
N ALA A 274 2.58 -22.86 32.26
CA ALA A 274 3.02 -22.53 30.92
C ALA A 274 4.35 -21.76 30.94
N LEU A 275 5.27 -22.13 30.04
CA LEU A 275 6.47 -21.37 29.75
C LEU A 275 6.14 -20.30 28.70
N LEU A 276 6.32 -19.04 29.07
CA LEU A 276 6.06 -17.87 28.24
C LEU A 276 7.18 -17.64 27.20
N PRO A 277 6.89 -16.88 26.12
CA PRO A 277 7.88 -16.49 25.11
C PRO A 277 9.15 -15.82 25.66
N ASP A 278 9.05 -15.12 26.78
CA ASP A 278 10.17 -14.43 27.43
C ASP A 278 10.93 -15.31 28.44
N GLY A 279 10.60 -16.60 28.51
CA GLY A 279 11.23 -17.58 29.38
C GLY A 279 10.69 -17.61 30.81
N ARG A 280 9.75 -16.73 31.19
CA ARG A 280 9.07 -16.80 32.49
C ARG A 280 8.04 -17.91 32.51
N GLU A 281 7.70 -18.38 33.70
CA GLU A 281 6.58 -19.31 33.89
C GLU A 281 5.35 -18.55 34.38
N ALA A 282 4.18 -18.98 33.90
CA ALA A 282 2.90 -18.47 34.36
C ALA A 282 1.90 -19.61 34.53
N THR A 283 0.90 -19.36 35.37
CA THR A 283 -0.25 -20.25 35.55
C THR A 283 -1.33 -19.89 34.53
N ARG A 284 -1.99 -20.91 33.96
CA ARG A 284 -3.22 -20.79 33.17
C ARG A 284 -4.30 -21.64 33.84
N GLU A 285 -5.48 -21.07 34.00
CA GLU A 285 -6.67 -21.82 34.41
C GLU A 285 -7.45 -22.14 33.14
N VAL A 286 -7.64 -23.42 32.85
CA VAL A 286 -8.18 -23.89 31.58
C VAL A 286 -9.44 -24.71 31.84
N VAL A 287 -10.56 -24.27 31.26
CA VAL A 287 -11.82 -25.00 31.22
C VAL A 287 -11.80 -25.89 29.99
N ARG A 288 -11.77 -27.20 30.23
CA ARG A 288 -11.93 -28.25 29.23
C ARG A 288 -13.41 -28.52 28.98
N HIS A 289 -13.83 -28.44 27.72
CA HIS A 289 -15.19 -28.70 27.29
C HIS A 289 -15.21 -29.66 26.07
N PRO A 290 -16.20 -30.56 25.93
CA PRO A 290 -16.29 -31.47 24.78
C PRO A 290 -16.55 -30.78 23.43
N GLY A 291 -16.82 -29.48 23.43
CA GLY A 291 -17.27 -28.73 22.26
C GLY A 291 -18.79 -28.69 22.15
N GLY A 292 -19.29 -27.98 21.15
CA GLY A 292 -20.73 -27.85 20.93
C GLY A 292 -21.09 -27.67 19.47
N VAL A 293 -22.40 -27.66 19.23
CA VAL A 293 -22.98 -27.40 17.92
C VAL A 293 -24.19 -26.48 18.06
N GLY A 294 -24.37 -25.57 17.11
CA GLY A 294 -25.58 -24.78 16.94
C GLY A 294 -26.13 -24.88 15.53
N VAL A 295 -27.44 -24.78 15.37
CA VAL A 295 -28.12 -24.97 14.09
C VAL A 295 -29.04 -23.80 13.77
N VAL A 296 -28.76 -23.10 12.68
CA VAL A 296 -29.67 -22.10 12.11
C VAL A 296 -30.67 -22.83 11.21
N ALA A 297 -31.88 -23.06 11.70
CA ALA A 297 -32.94 -23.70 10.92
C ALA A 297 -33.75 -22.65 10.14
N LEU A 298 -33.54 -22.59 8.82
CA LEU A 298 -34.15 -21.62 7.90
C LEU A 298 -35.23 -22.28 7.03
N ASP A 299 -36.46 -21.79 7.10
CA ASP A 299 -37.55 -22.23 6.20
C ASP A 299 -37.53 -21.53 4.83
N GLU A 300 -38.32 -22.05 3.90
CA GLU A 300 -38.46 -21.52 2.53
C GLU A 300 -39.02 -20.08 2.50
N ASP A 301 -39.71 -19.65 3.56
CA ASP A 301 -40.29 -18.32 3.73
C ASP A 301 -39.28 -17.31 4.32
N GLY A 302 -38.05 -17.74 4.62
CA GLY A 302 -36.99 -16.88 5.17
C GLY A 302 -37.08 -16.64 6.69
N PHE A 303 -37.81 -17.50 7.42
CA PHE A 303 -37.85 -17.48 8.88
C PHE A 303 -36.85 -18.46 9.48
N VAL A 304 -36.23 -18.03 10.58
CA VAL A 304 -35.35 -18.85 11.40
C VAL A 304 -36.05 -19.25 12.69
N TYR A 305 -35.94 -20.52 13.05
CA TYR A 305 -36.46 -21.07 14.30
C TYR A 305 -35.44 -20.89 15.44
N LEU A 306 -35.90 -20.30 16.53
CA LEU A 306 -35.14 -20.11 17.77
C LEU A 306 -35.86 -20.81 18.92
N VAL A 307 -35.08 -21.21 19.92
CA VAL A 307 -35.56 -21.73 21.19
C VAL A 307 -35.47 -20.63 22.25
N ARG A 308 -36.56 -20.44 22.98
CA ARG A 308 -36.59 -19.61 24.20
C ARG A 308 -36.45 -20.51 25.40
N GLN A 309 -35.40 -20.29 26.20
CA GLN A 309 -35.13 -21.09 27.38
C GLN A 309 -34.55 -20.25 28.53
N PHE A 310 -34.71 -20.74 29.77
CA PHE A 310 -34.15 -20.10 30.95
C PHE A 310 -32.70 -20.53 31.18
N ARG A 311 -31.75 -19.58 31.12
CA ARG A 311 -30.35 -19.84 31.42
C ARG A 311 -30.02 -19.47 32.87
N TYR A 312 -29.92 -20.50 33.72
CA TYR A 312 -29.60 -20.37 35.14
C TYR A 312 -28.38 -19.48 35.45
N PRO A 313 -27.24 -19.54 34.72
CA PRO A 313 -26.07 -18.71 35.02
C PRO A 313 -26.35 -17.19 35.00
N PHE A 314 -27.34 -16.76 34.20
CA PHE A 314 -27.73 -15.36 34.09
C PHE A 314 -29.04 -15.05 34.80
N MET A 315 -29.79 -16.08 35.20
CA MET A 315 -31.14 -16.02 35.76
C MET A 315 -32.14 -15.28 34.85
N LYS A 316 -32.11 -15.56 33.54
CA LYS A 316 -32.95 -14.90 32.52
C LYS A 316 -33.34 -15.88 31.42
N GLU A 317 -34.43 -15.57 30.75
CA GLU A 317 -34.74 -16.18 29.45
C GLU A 317 -33.85 -15.60 28.36
N THR A 318 -33.46 -16.46 27.43
CA THR A 318 -32.67 -16.12 26.24
C THR A 318 -33.36 -16.68 25.00
N LEU A 319 -33.18 -16.01 23.87
CA LEU A 319 -33.50 -16.52 22.54
C LEU A 319 -32.22 -17.05 21.90
N GLU A 320 -32.23 -18.31 21.50
CA GLU A 320 -31.05 -19.00 21.02
C GLU A 320 -31.38 -19.87 19.80
N ILE A 321 -30.41 -20.10 18.91
CA ILE A 321 -30.53 -21.18 17.94
C ILE A 321 -30.49 -22.55 18.64
N PRO A 322 -31.16 -23.57 18.10
CA PRO A 322 -31.07 -24.92 18.62
C PRO A 322 -29.63 -25.41 18.72
N ALA A 323 -29.25 -25.98 19.86
CA ALA A 323 -27.86 -26.24 20.15
C ALA A 323 -27.63 -27.13 21.37
N GLY A 324 -26.57 -27.95 21.28
CA GLY A 324 -26.11 -28.72 22.41
C GLY A 324 -24.65 -29.12 22.34
N LYS A 325 -24.27 -30.05 23.21
CA LYS A 325 -22.89 -30.50 23.37
C LYS A 325 -22.63 -31.68 22.46
N LEU A 326 -21.35 -31.86 22.12
CA LEU A 326 -20.92 -33.06 21.43
C LEU A 326 -20.77 -34.21 22.43
N ASP A 327 -21.36 -35.35 22.12
CA ASP A 327 -21.01 -36.60 22.76
C ASP A 327 -19.62 -37.06 22.33
N LYS A 328 -19.04 -37.98 23.11
CA LYS A 328 -17.65 -38.40 22.91
C LYS A 328 -17.45 -39.07 21.56
N GLY A 329 -16.83 -38.33 20.63
CA GLY A 329 -16.56 -38.80 19.26
C GLY A 329 -17.74 -38.70 18.31
N GLU A 330 -18.82 -38.01 18.72
CA GLU A 330 -19.97 -37.71 17.88
C GLU A 330 -19.56 -36.73 16.77
N ASP A 331 -20.07 -36.96 15.56
CA ASP A 331 -19.89 -36.01 14.46
C ASP A 331 -20.72 -34.75 14.72
N PRO A 332 -20.16 -33.53 14.60
CA PRO A 332 -20.91 -32.29 14.87
C PRO A 332 -22.18 -32.13 14.05
N LYS A 333 -22.24 -32.68 12.83
CA LYS A 333 -23.45 -32.62 12.00
C LYS A 333 -24.55 -33.52 12.55
N GLU A 334 -24.21 -34.71 13.02
CA GLU A 334 -25.13 -35.65 13.66
C GLU A 334 -25.68 -35.06 14.97
N ALA A 335 -24.78 -34.52 15.80
CA ALA A 335 -25.17 -33.80 17.01
C ALA A 335 -26.14 -32.64 16.70
N GLY A 336 -25.83 -31.82 15.70
CA GLY A 336 -26.69 -30.70 15.32
C GLY A 336 -28.08 -31.14 14.87
N ALA A 337 -28.16 -32.22 14.09
CA ALA A 337 -29.44 -32.77 13.65
C ALA A 337 -30.28 -33.33 14.81
N ARG A 338 -29.63 -33.99 15.78
CA ARG A 338 -30.25 -34.50 16.99
C ARG A 338 -30.83 -33.37 17.85
N GLU A 339 -30.01 -32.37 18.17
CA GLU A 339 -30.41 -31.20 18.97
C GLU A 339 -31.53 -30.40 18.30
N LEU A 340 -31.46 -30.22 16.97
CA LEU A 340 -32.54 -29.57 16.22
C LEU A 340 -33.88 -30.30 16.41
N MET A 341 -33.89 -31.62 16.31
CA MET A 341 -35.10 -32.43 16.47
C MET A 341 -35.60 -32.42 17.92
N GLU A 342 -34.72 -32.62 18.90
CA GLU A 342 -35.07 -32.67 20.31
C GLU A 342 -35.67 -31.34 20.79
N GLU A 343 -35.05 -30.21 20.45
CA GLU A 343 -35.50 -28.89 20.95
C GLU A 343 -36.64 -28.27 20.12
N THR A 344 -36.72 -28.52 18.81
CA THR A 344 -37.72 -27.84 17.95
C THR A 344 -38.74 -28.78 17.31
N GLY A 345 -38.47 -30.09 17.29
CA GLY A 345 -39.23 -31.06 16.52
C GLY A 345 -38.98 -30.96 15.02
N LEU A 346 -37.96 -30.25 14.56
CA LEU A 346 -37.65 -30.11 13.14
C LEU A 346 -36.60 -31.14 12.70
N THR A 347 -36.79 -31.71 11.53
CA THR A 347 -35.75 -32.44 10.79
C THR A 347 -35.35 -31.65 9.56
N ALA A 348 -34.12 -31.82 9.08
CA ALA A 348 -33.59 -31.11 7.93
C ALA A 348 -33.12 -32.07 6.85
N GLY A 349 -33.57 -31.86 5.61
CA GLY A 349 -33.07 -32.59 4.44
C GLY A 349 -31.65 -32.19 4.06
N ASN A 350 -31.24 -30.96 4.40
CA ASN A 350 -29.89 -30.47 4.17
C ASN A 350 -29.31 -29.76 5.41
N MET A 351 -28.04 -30.07 5.69
CA MET A 351 -27.28 -29.59 6.84
C MET A 351 -25.86 -29.22 6.37
N GLU A 352 -25.60 -27.91 6.28
CA GLU A 352 -24.36 -27.34 5.75
C GLU A 352 -23.56 -26.63 6.85
N LEU A 353 -22.25 -26.90 6.95
CA LEU A 353 -21.38 -26.21 7.89
C LEU A 353 -21.16 -24.75 7.46
N LEU A 354 -21.51 -23.79 8.32
CA LEU A 354 -21.21 -22.37 8.13
C LEU A 354 -19.81 -22.01 8.63
N GLY A 355 -19.36 -22.67 9.70
CA GLY A 355 -18.04 -22.47 10.31
C GLY A 355 -18.02 -22.90 11.76
N SER A 356 -16.93 -22.57 12.47
CA SER A 356 -16.80 -22.79 13.91
C SER A 356 -16.21 -21.55 14.60
N PHE A 357 -16.41 -21.44 15.91
CA PHE A 357 -15.83 -20.37 16.71
C PHE A 357 -15.50 -20.85 18.14
N TYR A 358 -14.57 -20.16 18.80
CA TYR A 358 -14.22 -20.39 20.20
C TYR A 358 -15.09 -19.53 21.11
N ALA A 359 -15.79 -20.15 22.07
CA ALA A 359 -16.72 -19.44 22.95
C ALA A 359 -16.02 -18.47 23.91
N SER A 360 -14.83 -18.83 24.41
CA SER A 360 -14.06 -18.04 25.37
C SER A 360 -12.54 -18.33 25.28
N PRO A 361 -11.86 -17.88 24.21
CA PRO A 361 -10.50 -18.32 23.85
C PRO A 361 -9.42 -17.97 24.88
N GLY A 362 -9.71 -17.11 25.85
CA GLY A 362 -8.78 -16.76 26.91
C GLY A 362 -8.56 -17.86 27.96
N PHE A 363 -9.51 -18.78 28.13
CA PHE A 363 -9.44 -19.80 29.19
C PHE A 363 -10.23 -21.08 28.90
N CYS A 364 -11.00 -21.18 27.81
CA CYS A 364 -11.80 -22.36 27.49
C CYS A 364 -11.45 -22.89 26.10
N ASP A 365 -11.38 -24.21 25.95
CA ASP A 365 -11.14 -24.87 24.66
C ASP A 365 -12.43 -25.31 23.94
N GLU A 366 -13.59 -24.82 24.40
CA GLU A 366 -14.86 -25.03 23.71
C GLU A 366 -14.85 -24.39 22.33
N GLU A 367 -14.89 -25.25 21.32
CA GLU A 367 -15.18 -24.90 19.94
C GLU A 367 -16.62 -25.29 19.61
N ILE A 368 -17.37 -24.36 19.03
CA ILE A 368 -18.76 -24.56 18.63
C ILE A 368 -18.85 -24.51 17.12
N SER A 369 -19.33 -25.59 16.51
CA SER A 369 -19.65 -25.64 15.08
C SER A 369 -21.05 -25.08 14.83
N VAL A 370 -21.23 -24.33 13.75
CA VAL A 370 -22.54 -23.77 13.39
C VAL A 370 -22.95 -24.28 12.01
N PHE A 371 -24.15 -24.86 11.94
CA PHE A 371 -24.73 -25.39 10.71
C PHE A 371 -25.94 -24.57 10.27
N LEU A 372 -26.14 -24.50 8.95
CA LEU A 372 -27.38 -24.06 8.32
C LEU A 372 -28.20 -25.30 7.97
N ALA A 373 -29.40 -25.38 8.53
CA ALA A 373 -30.39 -26.41 8.25
C ALA A 373 -31.46 -25.86 7.30
N THR A 374 -31.71 -26.59 6.21
CA THR A 374 -32.70 -26.26 5.17
C THR A 374 -33.47 -27.54 4.80
N ASP A 375 -34.54 -27.40 4.00
CA ASP A 375 -35.48 -28.48 3.69
C ASP A 375 -36.11 -29.06 4.97
N LEU A 376 -36.75 -28.17 5.75
CA LEU A 376 -37.24 -28.48 7.08
C LEU A 376 -38.58 -29.22 7.05
N GLU A 377 -38.67 -30.33 7.79
CA GLU A 377 -39.92 -31.05 8.04
C GLU A 377 -40.30 -30.96 9.52
N LYS A 378 -41.60 -30.90 9.80
CA LYS A 378 -42.12 -30.73 11.16
C LYS A 378 -42.54 -32.07 11.76
N GLY A 379 -41.97 -32.39 12.91
CA GLY A 379 -42.32 -33.48 13.80
C GLY A 379 -42.77 -33.00 15.18
N GLU A 380 -42.58 -33.86 16.18
CA GLU A 380 -42.83 -33.56 17.60
C GLU A 380 -41.49 -33.39 18.33
N ALA A 381 -41.35 -32.29 19.07
CA ALA A 381 -40.15 -32.03 19.88
C ALA A 381 -40.11 -32.99 21.08
N THR A 382 -38.91 -33.49 21.39
CA THR A 382 -38.64 -34.39 22.52
C THR A 382 -37.46 -33.86 23.34
N PRO A 383 -37.61 -32.71 24.01
CA PRO A 383 -36.53 -32.10 24.79
C PRO A 383 -36.14 -32.99 25.98
N ASP A 384 -34.89 -32.87 26.43
CA ASP A 384 -34.33 -33.72 27.47
C ASP A 384 -34.98 -33.48 28.85
N ASP A 385 -34.87 -34.48 29.73
CA ASP A 385 -35.39 -34.41 31.09
C ASP A 385 -34.79 -33.21 31.85
N GLY A 386 -35.62 -32.19 32.11
CA GLY A 386 -35.24 -30.96 32.80
C GLY A 386 -35.05 -29.74 31.90
N GLU A 387 -35.22 -29.90 30.58
CA GLU A 387 -35.24 -28.80 29.63
C GLU A 387 -36.65 -28.23 29.48
N PHE A 388 -36.77 -26.92 29.72
CA PHE A 388 -38.02 -26.17 29.56
C PHE A 388 -37.80 -25.08 28.53
N LEU A 389 -38.25 -25.34 27.31
CA LEU A 389 -38.06 -24.44 26.17
C LEU A 389 -39.33 -24.32 25.33
N THR A 390 -39.39 -23.25 24.55
CA THR A 390 -40.43 -23.03 23.53
C THR A 390 -39.77 -22.65 22.21
N CYS A 391 -40.34 -23.08 21.10
CA CYS A 391 -39.83 -22.76 19.77
C CYS A 391 -40.63 -21.62 19.15
N GLU A 392 -39.94 -20.57 18.71
CA GLU A 392 -40.48 -19.37 18.07
C GLU A 392 -39.75 -19.12 16.75
N LYS A 393 -40.40 -18.53 15.76
CA LYS A 393 -39.76 -18.20 14.48
C LYS A 393 -39.77 -16.70 14.19
N PHE A 394 -38.66 -16.23 13.61
CA PHE A 394 -38.43 -14.82 13.30
C PHE A 394 -37.87 -14.68 11.90
N ALA A 395 -38.23 -13.60 11.19
CA ALA A 395 -37.62 -13.30 9.90
C ALA A 395 -36.11 -13.09 10.07
N LEU A 396 -35.29 -13.63 9.17
CA LEU A 396 -33.82 -13.51 9.24
C LEU A 396 -33.34 -12.06 9.31
N ASP A 397 -34.01 -11.16 8.58
CA ASP A 397 -33.71 -9.73 8.59
C ASP A 397 -33.94 -9.11 9.98
N ARG A 398 -35.05 -9.47 10.64
CA ARG A 398 -35.30 -9.00 12.01
C ARG A 398 -34.27 -9.54 12.99
N LEU A 399 -33.84 -10.80 12.85
CA LEU A 399 -32.79 -11.34 13.72
C LEU A 399 -31.44 -10.65 13.52
N THR A 400 -31.14 -10.21 12.30
CA THR A 400 -29.93 -9.43 12.01
C THR A 400 -29.98 -8.06 12.70
N GLU A 401 -31.14 -7.40 12.70
CA GLU A 401 -31.36 -6.15 13.46
C GLU A 401 -31.24 -6.38 14.97
N MET A 402 -31.91 -7.41 15.50
CA MET A 402 -31.87 -7.75 16.94
C MET A 402 -30.45 -8.06 17.42
N ALA A 403 -29.63 -8.71 16.58
CA ALA A 403 -28.21 -8.93 16.85
C ALA A 403 -27.44 -7.60 16.92
N ALA A 404 -27.68 -6.68 15.98
CA ALA A 404 -27.03 -5.37 15.95
C ALA A 404 -27.46 -4.45 17.12
N GLU A 405 -28.72 -4.57 17.56
CA GLU A 405 -29.30 -3.83 18.69
C GLU A 405 -28.88 -4.41 20.05
N GLY A 406 -28.23 -5.58 20.08
CA GLY A 406 -27.80 -6.25 21.32
C GLY A 406 -28.93 -6.94 22.08
N GLU A 407 -30.05 -7.21 21.42
CA GLU A 407 -31.18 -7.98 21.96
C GLU A 407 -30.84 -9.48 22.02
N LEU A 408 -30.11 -9.99 21.03
CA LEU A 408 -29.54 -11.34 21.04
C LEU A 408 -28.20 -11.34 21.77
N LYS A 409 -28.09 -12.12 22.86
CA LYS A 409 -26.90 -12.15 23.73
C LYS A 409 -26.12 -13.44 23.69
N ASP A 410 -26.64 -14.44 23.01
CA ASP A 410 -25.99 -15.73 22.84
C ASP A 410 -25.07 -15.72 21.61
N ALA A 411 -23.79 -16.07 21.81
CA ALA A 411 -22.76 -15.91 20.80
C ALA A 411 -23.00 -16.79 19.56
N LYS A 412 -23.34 -18.07 19.73
CA LYS A 412 -23.64 -18.98 18.62
C LYS A 412 -24.81 -18.49 17.80
N THR A 413 -25.83 -17.93 18.45
CA THR A 413 -27.00 -17.34 17.78
C THR A 413 -26.60 -16.14 16.95
N VAL A 414 -25.92 -15.14 17.54
CA VAL A 414 -25.48 -13.94 16.82
C VAL A 414 -24.59 -14.31 15.63
N ILE A 415 -23.61 -15.18 15.84
CA ILE A 415 -22.67 -15.63 14.80
C ILE A 415 -23.41 -16.38 13.69
N GLY A 416 -24.27 -17.34 14.06
CA GLY A 416 -25.03 -18.13 13.10
C GLY A 416 -25.96 -17.30 12.21
N ILE A 417 -26.67 -16.33 12.80
CA ILE A 417 -27.53 -15.40 12.05
C ILE A 417 -26.71 -14.56 11.07
N LEU A 418 -25.59 -13.98 11.50
CA LEU A 418 -24.72 -13.16 10.64
C LEU A 418 -24.06 -13.99 9.52
N MET A 419 -23.59 -15.20 9.82
CA MET A 419 -23.03 -16.12 8.83
C MET A 419 -24.09 -16.52 7.79
N THR A 420 -25.31 -16.83 8.23
CA THR A 420 -26.42 -17.17 7.34
C THR A 420 -26.79 -15.99 6.45
N LYS A 421 -26.93 -14.79 7.03
CA LYS A 421 -27.24 -13.58 6.26
C LYS A 421 -26.18 -13.27 5.20
N ASN A 422 -24.90 -13.37 5.55
CA ASN A 422 -23.81 -13.14 4.61
C ASN A 422 -23.74 -14.19 3.48
N LYS A 423 -24.20 -15.41 3.73
CA LYS A 423 -24.25 -16.48 2.72
C LYS A 423 -25.37 -16.28 1.69
N LEU A 424 -26.48 -15.66 2.08
CA LEU A 424 -27.65 -15.45 1.24
C LEU A 424 -27.62 -14.12 0.44
N LEU A 425 -26.65 -13.25 0.72
CA LEU A 425 -26.34 -12.04 -0.06
C LEU A 425 -25.42 -12.39 -1.23
#